data_AF-A0A0R0KXH1-F1
#
_entry.id   AF-A0A0R0KXH1-F1
#
_cell.length_a   1.000
_cell.length_b   1.000
_cell.length_c   1.000
_cell.angle_alpha   90.00
_cell.angle_beta   90.00
_cell.angle_gamma   90.00
#
_symmetry.space_group_name_H-M   'P 1'
#
loop_
_entity.id
_entity.type
_entity.pdbx_description
1 polymer ?
#
loop_
_entity_poly.entity_id
_entity_poly.type
_entity_poly.pdbx_seq_one_letter_code
_entity_poly.pdbx_strand_id
1 'polypeptide(L)'
;MAKNDLWLLGAWFSPFALRVQIALNLKGLDYEVVEETLNPKSELLLKSNPVHKKIPVFFHGDKVICESAIIVEYIDEWYTSMRNALLAEAADQDDEAKKPHFVGMEEALERMEEVFNKCSEGKAYFGRGYNWNY
;
A
#
# COMPACT_ATOMS: atom_id res chain seq x y z
N MET A 1 16.40 -15.17 1.93
CA MET A 1 15.13 -14.43 1.87
C MET A 1 15.46 -13.02 2.28
N ALA A 2 15.24 -12.03 1.41
CA ALA A 2 15.34 -10.64 1.86
C ALA A 2 14.39 -10.47 3.05
N LYS A 3 14.85 -9.82 4.11
CA LYS A 3 13.98 -9.49 5.24
C LYS A 3 12.81 -8.70 4.63
N ASN A 4 11.57 -9.12 4.85
CA ASN A 4 10.43 -8.33 4.38
C ASN A 4 10.51 -6.98 5.11
N ASP A 5 10.87 -5.93 4.40
CA ASP A 5 10.99 -4.59 4.97
C ASP A 5 9.62 -3.92 5.14
N LEU A 6 8.56 -4.53 4.59
CA LEU A 6 7.18 -4.08 4.64
C LEU A 6 6.38 -4.90 5.64
N TRP A 7 5.77 -4.23 6.60
CA TRP A 7 4.93 -4.85 7.61
C TRP A 7 3.73 -3.96 7.95
N LEU A 8 2.58 -4.59 8.19
CA LEU A 8 1.32 -3.93 8.44
C LEU A 8 0.77 -4.37 9.80
N LEU A 9 0.74 -3.46 10.76
CA LEU A 9 -0.01 -3.64 11.99
C LEU A 9 -1.49 -3.33 11.72
N GLY A 10 -2.34 -4.35 11.81
CA GLY A 10 -3.74 -4.25 11.43
C GLY A 10 -4.59 -5.29 12.13
N ALA A 11 -5.86 -5.36 11.77
CA ALA A 11 -6.76 -6.42 12.22
C ALA A 11 -7.58 -6.92 11.03
N TRP A 12 -7.81 -8.22 10.93
CA TRP A 12 -8.49 -8.82 9.77
C TRP A 12 -9.90 -8.24 9.51
N PHE A 13 -10.58 -7.75 10.55
CA PHE A 13 -11.91 -7.14 10.45
C PHE A 13 -11.87 -5.64 10.15
N SER A 14 -10.69 -5.01 10.07
CA SER A 14 -10.56 -3.57 9.85
C SER A 14 -10.61 -3.22 8.35
N PRO A 15 -11.65 -2.51 7.86
CA PRO A 15 -11.70 -2.10 6.46
C PRO A 15 -10.55 -1.16 6.07
N PHE A 16 -10.00 -0.40 7.04
CA PHE A 16 -8.85 0.47 6.80
C PHE A 16 -7.56 -0.33 6.59
N ALA A 17 -7.36 -1.42 7.35
CA ALA A 17 -6.21 -2.31 7.15
C ALA A 17 -6.35 -3.12 5.84
N LEU A 18 -7.56 -3.60 5.54
CA LEU A 18 -7.85 -4.30 4.29
C LEU A 18 -7.55 -3.44 3.06
N ARG A 19 -7.85 -2.13 3.10
CA ARG A 19 -7.48 -1.20 2.02
C ARG A 19 -5.98 -1.24 1.72
N VAL A 20 -5.14 -1.24 2.75
CA VAL A 20 -3.68 -1.29 2.60
C VAL A 20 -3.24 -2.65 2.04
N GLN A 21 -3.80 -3.75 2.54
CA GLN A 21 -3.50 -5.09 2.03
C GLN A 21 -3.87 -5.24 0.55
N ILE A 22 -5.02 -4.72 0.13
CA ILE A 22 -5.43 -4.69 -1.28
C ILE A 22 -4.38 -3.95 -2.10
N ALA A 23 -3.96 -2.75 -1.68
CA ALA A 23 -2.96 -1.96 -2.40
C ALA A 23 -1.59 -2.66 -2.51
N LEU A 24 -1.16 -3.38 -1.46
CA LEU A 24 0.07 -4.18 -1.47
C LEU A 24 -0.03 -5.40 -2.40
N ASN A 25 -1.13 -6.16 -2.28
CA ASN A 25 -1.39 -7.35 -3.09
C ASN A 25 -1.51 -7.02 -4.58
N LEU A 26 -2.17 -5.91 -4.91
CA LEU A 26 -2.30 -5.43 -6.28
C LEU A 26 -0.93 -5.18 -6.91
N LYS A 27 -0.02 -4.58 -6.16
CA LYS A 27 1.34 -4.28 -6.63
C LYS A 27 2.29 -5.47 -6.58
N GLY A 28 1.84 -6.64 -6.12
CA GLY A 28 2.67 -7.82 -5.95
C GLY A 28 3.81 -7.60 -4.95
N LEU A 29 3.60 -6.77 -3.93
CA LEU A 29 4.59 -6.52 -2.89
C LEU A 29 4.49 -7.58 -1.80
N ASP A 30 5.62 -8.14 -1.39
CA ASP A 30 5.70 -9.03 -0.23
C ASP A 30 5.66 -8.21 1.07
N TYR A 31 4.81 -8.60 2.02
CA TYR A 31 4.66 -7.94 3.31
C TYR A 31 4.23 -8.93 4.39
N GLU A 32 4.46 -8.57 5.64
CA GLU A 32 3.96 -9.30 6.81
C GLU A 32 2.76 -8.56 7.44
N VAL A 33 1.75 -9.30 7.87
CA VAL A 33 0.63 -8.74 8.66
C VAL A 33 0.84 -9.12 10.12
N VAL A 34 0.92 -8.11 10.97
CA VAL A 34 0.91 -8.27 12.43
C VAL A 34 -0.50 -7.97 12.92
N GLU A 35 -1.17 -9.00 13.45
CA GLU A 35 -2.52 -8.85 14.00
C GLU A 35 -2.46 -8.08 15.32
N GLU A 36 -3.20 -6.97 15.39
CA GLU A 36 -3.27 -6.08 16.54
C GLU A 36 -4.42 -6.49 17.48
N THR A 37 -4.14 -6.54 18.77
CA THR A 37 -5.16 -6.62 19.80
C THR A 37 -5.69 -5.22 20.11
N LEU A 38 -7.00 -4.98 20.00
CA LEU A 38 -7.56 -3.63 20.29
C LEU A 38 -7.96 -3.44 21.76
N ASN A 39 -8.07 -4.51 22.55
CA ASN A 39 -8.44 -4.50 23.96
C ASN A 39 -7.73 -5.64 24.73
N PRO A 40 -6.58 -5.38 25.36
CA PRO A 40 -5.87 -4.10 25.38
C PRO A 40 -5.16 -3.81 24.05
N LYS A 41 -4.89 -2.53 23.79
CA LYS A 41 -4.00 -2.09 22.70
C LYS A 41 -2.57 -2.52 22.96
N SER A 42 -1.84 -2.91 21.92
CA SER A 42 -0.43 -3.30 22.06
C SER A 42 0.47 -2.09 22.31
N GLU A 43 1.59 -2.32 23.00
CA GLU A 43 2.66 -1.30 23.16
C GLU A 43 3.23 -0.85 21.81
N LEU A 44 3.26 -1.76 20.82
CA LEU A 44 3.70 -1.44 19.46
C LEU A 44 2.78 -0.40 18.82
N LEU A 45 1.45 -0.55 18.93
CA LEU A 45 0.50 0.44 18.43
C LEU A 45 0.64 1.78 19.15
N LEU A 46 0.76 1.76 20.48
CA LEU A 46 0.89 2.98 21.29
C LEU A 46 2.18 3.74 20.99
N LYS A 47 3.29 3.04 20.71
CA LYS A 47 4.57 3.64 20.36
C LYS A 47 4.61 4.16 18.91
N SER A 48 4.00 3.41 17.98
CA SER A 48 4.07 3.72 16.54
C SER A 48 3.04 4.77 16.10
N ASN A 49 1.87 4.84 16.76
CA ASN A 49 0.85 5.86 16.52
C ASN A 49 0.41 6.52 17.85
N PRO A 50 1.29 7.30 18.51
CA PRO A 50 1.02 7.84 19.85
C PRO A 50 -0.12 8.86 19.89
N VAL A 51 -0.39 9.53 18.76
CA VAL A 51 -1.43 10.57 18.65
C VAL A 51 -2.82 9.94 18.53
N HIS A 52 -3.03 9.07 17.54
CA HIS A 52 -4.35 8.52 17.26
C HIS A 52 -4.58 7.13 17.86
N LYS A 53 -3.52 6.34 18.04
CA LYS A 53 -3.57 4.98 18.62
C LYS A 53 -4.54 4.09 17.85
N LYS A 54 -4.53 4.20 16.52
CA LYS A 54 -5.42 3.51 15.57
C LYS A 54 -4.61 2.71 14.55
N ILE A 55 -5.25 1.67 14.03
CA ILE A 55 -4.77 0.86 12.90
C ILE A 55 -5.43 1.32 11.59
N PRO A 56 -4.81 1.05 10.42
CA PRO A 56 -3.51 0.41 10.25
C PRO A 56 -2.34 1.32 10.60
N VAL A 57 -1.22 0.69 10.96
CA VAL A 57 0.10 1.31 10.95
C VAL A 57 0.98 0.50 10.01
N PHE A 58 1.50 1.16 8.98
CA PHE A 58 2.37 0.54 7.99
C PHE A 58 3.82 0.91 8.28
N PHE A 59 4.69 -0.06 8.17
CA PHE A 59 6.10 0.09 8.44
C PHE A 59 6.90 -0.31 7.21
N HIS A 60 7.88 0.51 6.88
CA HIS A 60 8.77 0.30 5.75
C HIS A 60 10.20 0.66 6.19
N GLY A 61 10.99 -0.36 6.54
CA GLY A 61 12.28 -0.16 7.19
C GLY A 61 12.11 0.60 8.51
N ASP A 62 12.77 1.76 8.63
CA ASP A 62 12.67 2.64 9.81
C ASP A 62 11.50 3.63 9.76
N LYS A 63 10.71 3.63 8.66
CA LYS A 63 9.57 4.55 8.51
C LYS A 63 8.30 3.93 9.08
N VAL A 64 7.53 4.77 9.76
CA VAL A 64 6.20 4.45 10.29
C VAL A 64 5.19 5.39 9.64
N ILE A 65 4.22 4.85 8.93
CA ILE A 65 3.17 5.60 8.24
C ILE A 65 1.81 5.18 8.83
N CYS A 66 1.00 6.16 9.20
CA CYS A 66 -0.35 5.97 9.74
C CYS A 66 -1.40 6.50 8.75
N GLU A 67 -2.67 6.19 9.01
CA GLU A 67 -3.83 6.53 8.17
C GLU A 67 -3.84 5.79 6.82
N SER A 68 -4.85 4.94 6.60
CA SER A 68 -4.85 4.04 5.44
C SER A 68 -4.84 4.73 4.09
N ALA A 69 -5.39 5.95 3.97
CA ALA A 69 -5.32 6.73 2.73
C ALA A 69 -3.88 7.17 2.43
N ILE A 70 -3.19 7.73 3.42
CA ILE A 70 -1.79 8.17 3.31
C ILE A 70 -0.87 6.98 3.04
N ILE A 71 -1.13 5.85 3.70
CA ILE A 71 -0.38 4.61 3.47
C ILE A 71 -0.50 4.15 2.00
N VAL A 72 -1.70 4.17 1.43
CA VAL A 72 -1.91 3.78 0.02
C VAL A 72 -1.17 4.73 -0.92
N GLU A 73 -1.31 6.04 -0.72
CA GLU A 73 -0.58 7.05 -1.52
C GLU A 73 0.94 6.84 -1.44
N TYR A 74 1.47 6.60 -0.24
CA TYR A 74 2.89 6.29 -0.04
C TYR A 74 3.33 5.03 -0.80
N ILE A 75 2.52 3.97 -0.76
CA ILE A 75 2.81 2.72 -1.49
C ILE A 75 2.79 2.96 -3.00
N ASP A 76 1.84 3.75 -3.52
CA ASP A 76 1.75 4.11 -4.94
C ASP A 76 2.98 4.87 -5.43
N GLU A 77 3.41 5.87 -4.67
CA GLU A 77 4.61 6.66 -4.98
C GLU A 77 5.88 5.81 -4.93
N TRP A 78 6.04 5.02 -3.86
CA TRP A 78 7.22 4.16 -3.70
C TRP A 78 7.31 3.10 -4.79
N TYR A 79 6.19 2.43 -5.10
CA TYR A 79 6.14 1.44 -6.18
C TYR A 79 6.46 2.07 -7.53
N THR A 80 5.88 3.23 -7.82
CA THR A 80 6.17 3.97 -9.06
C THR A 80 7.65 4.30 -9.19
N SER A 81 8.28 4.78 -8.11
CA SER A 81 9.71 5.07 -8.09
C SER A 81 10.56 3.82 -8.31
N MET A 82 10.26 2.72 -7.63
CA MET A 82 10.98 1.45 -7.77
C MET A 82 10.87 0.91 -9.21
N ARG A 83 9.66 0.92 -9.76
CA ARG A 83 9.37 0.48 -11.13
C ARG A 83 10.11 1.34 -12.17
N ASN A 84 10.13 2.66 -12.00
CA ASN A 84 10.88 3.55 -12.88
C ASN A 84 12.40 3.32 -12.80
N ALA A 85 12.93 3.08 -11.60
CA ALA A 85 14.35 2.75 -11.42
C ALA A 85 14.70 1.44 -12.14
N LEU A 86 13.86 0.40 -11.99
CA LEU A 86 14.06 -0.88 -12.65
C LEU A 86 13.97 -0.77 -14.19
N LEU A 87 13.06 0.06 -14.71
CA LEU A 87 12.96 0.33 -16.14
C LEU A 87 14.16 1.11 -16.68
N ALA A 88 14.70 2.05 -15.91
CA ALA A 88 15.91 2.78 -16.29
C ALA A 88 17.13 1.86 -16.35
N GLU A 89 17.29 0.97 -15.37
CA GLU A 89 18.33 -0.08 -15.39
C GLU A 89 18.17 -1.05 -16.55
N ALA A 90 16.92 -1.41 -16.89
CA ALA A 90 16.61 -2.28 -18.01
C ALA A 90 16.76 -1.59 -19.38
N ALA A 91 16.71 -0.27 -19.48
CA ALA A 91 16.89 0.46 -20.74
C ALA A 91 18.36 0.69 -21.10
N ASP A 92 19.27 0.66 -20.13
CA ASP A 92 20.72 0.71 -20.36
C ASP A 92 21.25 -0.64 -20.88
N GLN A 93 20.54 -1.72 -20.61
CA GLN A 93 20.75 -3.03 -21.22
C GLN A 93 19.85 -3.11 -22.46
N ASP A 94 20.39 -3.36 -23.65
CA ASP A 94 19.65 -3.51 -24.92
C ASP A 94 18.76 -4.78 -24.95
N ASP A 95 18.04 -5.07 -23.86
CA ASP A 95 17.21 -6.25 -23.63
C ASP A 95 15.74 -5.83 -23.51
N GLU A 96 15.14 -5.57 -24.68
CA GLU A 96 13.73 -5.21 -24.90
C GLU A 96 12.73 -6.26 -24.32
N ALA A 97 13.21 -7.43 -23.88
CA ALA A 97 12.39 -8.56 -23.45
C ALA A 97 11.64 -8.34 -22.12
N LYS A 98 12.07 -7.42 -21.25
CA LYS A 98 11.42 -7.20 -19.93
C LYS A 98 10.25 -6.21 -19.94
N LYS A 99 10.17 -5.32 -20.93
CA LYS A 99 9.08 -4.34 -21.07
C LYS A 99 7.66 -4.94 -21.10
N PRO A 100 7.36 -6.04 -21.84
CA PRO A 100 5.98 -6.50 -21.98
C PRO A 100 5.38 -7.11 -20.69
N HIS A 101 6.21 -7.61 -19.77
CA HIS A 101 5.70 -8.16 -18.51
C HIS A 101 5.12 -7.09 -17.58
N PHE A 102 5.65 -5.86 -17.61
CA PHE A 102 5.13 -4.76 -16.79
C PHE A 102 3.80 -4.22 -17.34
N VAL A 103 3.66 -4.12 -18.67
CA VAL A 103 2.46 -3.57 -19.32
C VAL A 103 1.21 -4.43 -19.02
N GLY A 104 1.32 -5.75 -19.07
CA GLY A 104 0.19 -6.65 -18.81
C GLY A 104 -0.33 -6.59 -17.37
N MET A 105 0.54 -6.30 -16.40
CA MET A 105 0.13 -6.13 -15.01
C MET A 105 -0.56 -4.77 -14.79
N GLU A 106 -0.10 -3.70 -15.44
CA GLU A 106 -0.72 -2.37 -15.36
C GLU A 106 -2.15 -2.39 -15.91
N GLU A 107 -2.40 -3.01 -17.07
CA GLU A 107 -3.76 -3.13 -17.60
C GLU A 107 -4.71 -3.90 -16.67
N ALA A 108 -4.20 -4.93 -15.98
CA ALA A 108 -4.98 -5.69 -15.00
C ALA A 108 -5.33 -4.84 -13.77
N LEU A 109 -4.40 -3.98 -13.34
CA LEU A 109 -4.58 -3.06 -12.22
C LEU A 109 -5.57 -1.94 -12.53
N GLU A 110 -5.43 -1.29 -13.68
CA GLU A 110 -6.38 -0.26 -14.13
C GLU A 110 -7.81 -0.83 -14.21
N ARG A 111 -7.97 -2.04 -14.74
CA ARG A 111 -9.27 -2.73 -14.76
C ARG A 111 -9.80 -3.02 -13.36
N MET A 112 -8.95 -3.41 -12.42
CA MET A 112 -9.41 -3.70 -11.06
C MET A 112 -9.81 -2.42 -10.32
N GLU A 113 -9.05 -1.34 -10.45
CA GLU A 113 -9.43 -0.02 -9.92
C GLU A 113 -10.74 0.49 -10.51
N GLU A 114 -10.96 0.28 -11.82
CA GLU A 114 -12.23 0.59 -12.47
C GLU A 114 -13.40 -0.20 -11.85
N VAL A 115 -13.20 -1.50 -11.61
CA VAL A 115 -14.20 -2.35 -10.93
C VAL A 115 -14.47 -1.86 -9.50
N PHE A 116 -13.43 -1.54 -8.73
CA PHE A 116 -13.58 -1.00 -7.38
C PHE A 116 -14.33 0.33 -7.35
N ASN A 117 -14.05 1.23 -8.31
CA ASN A 117 -14.77 2.50 -8.46
C ASN A 117 -16.23 2.31 -8.86
N LYS A 118 -16.53 1.34 -9.73
CA LYS A 118 -17.92 0.97 -10.08
C LYS A 118 -18.66 0.39 -8.89
N CYS A 119 -18.03 -0.52 -8.14
CA CYS A 119 -18.60 -1.13 -6.94
C CYS A 119 -18.83 -0.11 -5.82
N SER A 120 -18.04 0.96 -5.75
CA SER A 120 -18.22 2.02 -4.75
C SER A 120 -19.26 3.07 -5.14
N GLU A 121 -19.95 2.94 -6.29
CA GLU A 121 -20.83 3.98 -6.86
C GLU A 121 -20.12 5.34 -7.01
N GLY A 122 -18.81 5.34 -7.29
CA GLY A 122 -18.00 6.56 -7.35
C GLY A 122 -17.75 7.23 -5.99
N LYS A 123 -18.20 6.63 -4.88
CA LYS A 123 -17.81 7.10 -3.54
C LYS A 123 -16.30 6.87 -3.38
N ALA A 124 -15.61 7.86 -2.80
CA ALA A 124 -14.17 7.83 -2.55
C ALA A 124 -13.81 6.85 -1.44
N TYR A 125 -14.07 5.55 -1.64
CA TYR A 125 -13.60 4.49 -0.77
C TYR A 125 -12.08 4.28 -0.89
N PHE A 126 -11.46 4.74 -1.98
CA PHE A 126 -10.02 4.63 -2.27
C PHE A 126 -9.28 5.98 -2.36
N GLY A 127 -9.80 7.05 -1.74
CA GLY A 127 -8.93 8.16 -1.32
C GLY A 127 -8.85 9.42 -2.18
N ARG A 128 -9.44 9.53 -3.37
CA ARG A 128 -9.51 10.83 -4.10
C ARG A 128 -10.56 11.81 -3.55
N GLY A 129 -10.71 11.91 -2.23
CA GLY A 129 -11.79 12.67 -1.58
C GLY A 129 -11.37 13.76 -0.60
N TYR A 130 -10.09 13.90 -0.24
CA TYR A 130 -9.68 14.90 0.76
C TYR A 130 -9.07 16.13 0.11
N ASN A 131 -9.92 17.12 -0.18
CA ASN A 131 -9.50 18.51 -0.38
C ASN A 131 -9.38 19.16 1.00
N TRP A 132 -8.16 19.20 1.55
CA TRP A 132 -7.88 19.93 2.79
C TRP A 132 -7.84 21.43 2.51
N ASN A 133 -8.98 22.09 2.66
CA ASN A 133 -9.02 23.48 3.10
C ASN A 133 -9.44 23.46 4.56
N TYR A 134 -8.49 23.59 5.49
CA TYR A 134 -8.56 24.37 6.74
C TYR A 134 -7.23 24.26 7.48
#